data_AF-A0A3R6G1E9-F1
#
_entry.id   AF-A0A3R6G1E9-F1
#
_cell.length_a   1.000
_cell.length_b   1.000
_cell.length_c   1.000
_cell.angle_alpha   90.00
_cell.angle_beta   90.00
_cell.angle_gamma   90.00
#
_symmetry.space_group_name_H-M   'P 1'
#
loop_
_entity.id
_entity.type
_entity.pdbx_description
1 polymer ?
#
loop_
_entity_poly.entity_id
_entity_poly.type
_entity_poly.pdbx_seq_one_letter_code
_entity_poly.pdbx_strand_id
1 'polypeptide(L)'
;MKVNTDTGIISAQGYMEEELSNELRPLVKSMLQKDIVTRKQLKKEFHIDYKTVRKLVIDGVKISMGSILKFNYAIAYYLNEELNKQKSKANKEKVDEVSVSEVEKLDKGYRKLYGIQATIVDELIAKGVDLRTLKL
;
A
#
# COMPACT_ATOMS: atom_id res chain seq x y z
N MET A 1 -17.24 -29.68 -1.68
CA MET A 1 -16.47 -28.85 -0.72
C MET A 1 -15.52 -29.77 0.02
N LYS A 2 -14.23 -29.77 -0.33
CA LYS A 2 -13.22 -30.57 0.39
C LYS A 2 -12.48 -29.63 1.33
N VAL A 3 -12.81 -29.71 2.61
CA VAL A 3 -12.01 -29.14 3.69
C VAL A 3 -10.80 -30.07 3.83
N ASN A 4 -9.66 -29.67 3.29
CA ASN A 4 -8.40 -30.36 3.58
C ASN A 4 -7.89 -29.83 4.91
N THR A 5 -8.06 -30.63 5.95
CA THR A 5 -7.46 -30.44 7.27
C THR A 5 -6.06 -31.06 7.26
N ASP A 6 -5.07 -30.34 6.73
CA ASP A 6 -3.67 -30.60 7.06
C ASP A 6 -3.38 -29.89 8.38
N THR A 7 -3.35 -30.65 9.49
CA THR A 7 -2.91 -30.30 10.85
C THR A 7 -2.61 -28.81 11.08
N GLY A 8 -3.69 -28.03 11.25
CA GLY A 8 -3.70 -26.57 11.19
C GLY A 8 -3.16 -25.87 12.43
N ILE A 9 -1.84 -25.85 12.60
CA ILE A 9 -1.18 -24.80 13.38
C ILE A 9 -0.75 -23.72 12.40
N ILE A 10 -1.63 -22.75 12.14
CA ILE A 10 -1.21 -21.49 11.52
C ILE A 10 -0.39 -20.76 12.59
N SER A 11 0.90 -20.51 12.33
CA SER A 11 1.68 -19.65 13.23
C SER A 11 1.00 -18.28 13.32
N ALA A 12 1.02 -17.62 14.48
CA ALA A 12 0.41 -16.29 14.63
C ALA A 12 0.91 -15.33 13.53
N GLN A 13 2.20 -15.40 13.18
CA GLN A 13 2.76 -14.65 12.06
C GLN A 13 2.15 -15.06 10.72
N GLY A 14 2.03 -16.36 10.43
CA GLY A 14 1.48 -16.84 9.16
C GLY A 14 0.02 -16.46 8.95
N TYR A 15 -0.76 -16.34 10.03
CA TYR A 15 -2.14 -15.83 10.03
C TYR A 15 -2.15 -14.32 9.78
N MET A 16 -1.32 -13.55 10.50
CA MET A 16 -1.21 -12.11 10.29
C MET A 16 -0.80 -11.75 8.85
N GLU A 17 0.20 -12.46 8.29
CA GLU A 17 0.63 -12.25 6.92
C GLU A 17 -0.49 -12.51 5.91
N GLU A 18 -1.35 -13.48 6.17
CA GLU A 18 -2.49 -13.80 5.31
C GLU A 18 -3.58 -12.72 5.37
N GLU A 19 -4.02 -12.35 6.58
CA GLU A 19 -5.03 -11.30 6.78
C GLU A 19 -4.56 -9.95 6.22
N LEU A 20 -3.33 -9.54 6.55
CA LEU A 20 -2.76 -8.29 6.04
C LEU A 20 -2.60 -8.32 4.52
N SER A 21 -2.22 -9.46 3.93
CA SER A 21 -2.15 -9.58 2.46
C SER A 21 -3.52 -9.46 1.81
N ASN A 22 -4.56 -10.01 2.43
CA ASN A 22 -5.93 -9.94 1.92
C ASN A 22 -6.47 -8.51 1.92
N GLU A 23 -6.22 -7.75 2.99
CA GLU A 23 -6.60 -6.33 3.09
C GLU A 23 -5.73 -5.41 2.21
N LEU A 24 -4.43 -5.70 2.08
CA LEU A 24 -3.49 -4.92 1.28
C LEU A 24 -3.71 -5.07 -0.23
N ARG A 25 -4.10 -6.27 -0.68
CA ARG A 25 -4.29 -6.61 -2.10
C ARG A 25 -5.20 -5.62 -2.85
N PRO A 26 -6.45 -5.34 -2.43
CA PRO A 26 -7.33 -4.42 -3.16
C PRO A 26 -6.76 -2.99 -3.21
N LEU A 27 -6.06 -2.55 -2.18
CA LEU A 27 -5.41 -1.24 -2.12
C LEU A 27 -4.31 -1.12 -3.17
N VAL A 28 -3.35 -2.05 -3.18
CA VAL A 28 -2.24 -2.06 -4.15
C VAL A 28 -2.76 -2.25 -5.58
N LYS A 29 -3.75 -3.11 -5.78
CA LYS A 29 -4.38 -3.32 -7.09
C LYS A 29 -4.99 -2.02 -7.63
N SER A 30 -5.71 -1.29 -6.79
CA SER A 30 -6.37 -0.04 -7.17
C SER A 30 -5.35 1.05 -7.51
N MET A 31 -4.28 1.19 -6.71
CA MET A 31 -3.22 2.16 -7.00
C MET A 31 -2.50 1.87 -8.32
N LEU A 32 -2.28 0.60 -8.66
CA LEU A 32 -1.70 0.20 -9.95
C LEU A 32 -2.66 0.45 -11.12
N GLN A 33 -3.96 0.17 -10.95
CA GLN A 33 -4.97 0.38 -12.01
C GLN A 33 -5.24 1.85 -12.30
N LYS A 34 -5.02 2.72 -11.31
CA LYS A 34 -5.21 4.17 -11.41
C LYS A 34 -3.92 4.92 -11.72
N ASP A 35 -2.85 4.21 -12.04
CA ASP A 35 -1.52 4.76 -12.33
C ASP A 35 -0.97 5.71 -11.24
N ILE A 36 -1.42 5.56 -9.98
CA ILE A 36 -0.89 6.28 -8.82
C ILE A 36 0.56 5.84 -8.56
N VAL A 37 0.84 4.56 -8.81
CA VAL A 37 2.17 3.98 -8.74
C VAL A 37 2.36 2.94 -9.83
N THR A 38 3.59 2.76 -10.30
CA THR A 38 3.96 1.67 -11.21
C THR A 38 4.76 0.57 -10.50
N ARG A 39 4.71 -0.65 -11.05
CA ARG A 39 5.57 -1.75 -10.57
C ARG A 39 7.06 -1.40 -10.60
N LYS A 40 7.50 -0.62 -11.58
CA LYS A 40 8.90 -0.19 -11.75
C LYS A 40 9.33 0.72 -10.60
N GLN A 41 8.47 1.66 -10.23
CA GLN A 41 8.63 2.55 -9.08
C GLN A 41 8.74 1.75 -7.78
N LEU A 42 7.78 0.85 -7.51
CA LEU A 42 7.81 -0.02 -6.32
C LEU A 42 9.13 -0.80 -6.19
N LYS A 43 9.64 -1.33 -7.31
CA LYS A 43 10.92 -2.04 -7.33
C LYS A 43 12.11 -1.12 -7.07
N LYS A 44 12.18 0.01 -7.77
CA LYS A 44 13.34 0.90 -7.75
C LYS A 44 13.45 1.69 -6.44
N GLU A 45 12.32 2.14 -5.90
CA GLU A 45 12.27 3.12 -4.80
C GLU A 45 11.98 2.47 -3.45
N PHE A 46 11.34 1.29 -3.42
CA PHE A 46 10.97 0.60 -2.18
C PHE A 46 11.43 -0.86 -2.13
N HIS A 47 12.22 -1.29 -3.12
CA HIS A 47 12.77 -2.65 -3.19
C HIS A 47 11.70 -3.75 -3.11
N ILE A 48 10.52 -3.47 -3.68
CA ILE A 48 9.42 -4.44 -3.81
C ILE A 48 9.52 -5.10 -5.18
N ASP A 49 9.97 -6.36 -5.21
CA ASP A 49 10.15 -7.07 -6.47
C ASP A 49 8.85 -7.31 -7.24
N TYR A 50 8.98 -7.39 -8.56
CA TYR A 50 7.86 -7.74 -9.45
C TYR A 50 7.18 -9.06 -9.05
N LYS A 51 7.95 -10.03 -8.52
CA LYS A 51 7.42 -11.30 -8.03
C LYS A 51 6.53 -11.09 -6.79
N THR A 52 6.91 -10.20 -5.88
CA THR A 52 6.10 -9.87 -4.70
C THR A 52 4.80 -9.20 -5.09
N VAL A 53 4.85 -8.23 -6.03
CA VAL A 53 3.62 -7.60 -6.55
C VAL A 53 2.73 -8.61 -7.25
N ARG A 54 3.30 -9.50 -8.08
CA ARG A 54 2.54 -10.57 -8.75
C ARG A 54 1.86 -11.49 -7.75
N LYS A 55 2.60 -11.99 -6.75
CA LYS A 55 2.06 -12.86 -5.69
C LYS A 55 0.87 -12.22 -5.00
N LEU A 56 1.01 -10.97 -4.59
CA LEU A 56 -0.03 -10.24 -3.86
C LEU A 56 -1.27 -9.98 -4.73
N VAL A 57 -1.07 -9.39 -5.92
CA VAL A 57 -2.14 -8.78 -6.72
C VAL A 57 -2.75 -9.72 -7.75
N ILE A 58 -1.92 -10.57 -8.37
CA ILE A 58 -2.35 -11.46 -9.46
C ILE A 58 -2.68 -12.84 -8.90
N ASP A 59 -1.74 -13.43 -8.16
CA ASP A 59 -1.89 -14.81 -7.70
C ASP A 59 -2.77 -14.90 -6.44
N GLY A 60 -2.97 -13.78 -5.73
CA GLY A 60 -3.79 -13.73 -4.53
C GLY A 60 -3.18 -14.46 -3.32
N VAL A 61 -1.86 -14.57 -3.28
CA VAL A 61 -1.13 -15.33 -2.25
C VAL A 61 -0.54 -14.36 -1.23
N LYS A 62 -0.42 -14.82 0.03
CA LYS A 62 0.21 -14.05 1.10
C LYS A 62 1.67 -13.71 0.81
N ILE A 63 2.10 -12.58 1.35
CA ILE A 63 3.47 -12.08 1.32
C ILE A 63 4.02 -11.93 2.74
N SER A 64 5.34 -11.92 2.88
CA SER A 64 6.01 -11.80 4.18
C SER A 64 5.71 -10.46 4.87
N MET A 65 5.79 -10.42 6.20
CA MET A 65 5.72 -9.17 6.98
C MET A 65 6.66 -8.07 6.51
N GLY A 66 7.91 -8.41 6.13
CA GLY A 66 8.85 -7.41 5.60
C GLY A 66 8.38 -6.77 4.29
N SER A 67 7.70 -7.54 3.44
CA SER A 67 7.09 -7.01 2.21
C SER A 67 5.87 -6.12 2.52
N ILE A 68 5.04 -6.52 3.49
CA ILE A 68 3.90 -5.72 3.97
C ILE A 68 4.40 -4.36 4.50
N LEU A 69 5.47 -4.37 5.29
CA LEU A 69 6.10 -3.15 5.78
C LEU A 69 6.60 -2.26 4.63
N LYS A 70 7.25 -2.82 3.61
CA LYS A 70 7.67 -2.05 2.43
C LYS A 70 6.48 -1.40 1.71
N PHE A 71 5.37 -2.12 1.59
CA PHE A 71 4.15 -1.56 1.02
C PHE A 71 3.57 -0.42 1.86
N ASN A 72 3.67 -0.45 3.20
CA ASN A 72 3.26 0.66 4.06
C ASN A 72 3.90 1.98 3.58
N TYR A 73 5.23 2.02 3.54
CA TYR A 73 5.98 3.21 3.15
C TYR A 73 5.73 3.63 1.70
N ALA A 74 5.66 2.65 0.79
CA ALA A 74 5.39 2.93 -0.62
C ALA A 74 4.00 3.57 -0.82
N ILE A 75 2.98 3.01 -0.18
CA ILE A 75 1.60 3.51 -0.30
C ILE A 75 1.49 4.91 0.29
N ALA A 76 2.04 5.13 1.48
CA ALA A 76 2.05 6.43 2.13
C ALA A 76 2.69 7.50 1.24
N TYR A 77 3.85 7.19 0.66
CA TYR A 77 4.58 8.10 -0.22
C TYR A 77 3.73 8.51 -1.43
N TYR A 78 3.22 7.53 -2.20
CA TYR A 78 2.50 7.85 -3.43
C TYR A 78 1.12 8.45 -3.19
N LEU A 79 0.41 8.08 -2.11
CA LEU A 79 -0.84 8.75 -1.74
C LEU A 79 -0.60 10.19 -1.32
N ASN A 80 0.43 10.47 -0.53
CA ASN A 80 0.78 11.85 -0.15
C ASN A 80 1.13 12.70 -1.38
N GLU A 81 1.94 12.18 -2.30
CA GLU A 81 2.25 12.86 -3.56
C GLU A 81 1.00 13.17 -4.36
N GLU A 82 0.08 12.20 -4.49
CA GLU A 82 -1.13 12.38 -5.29
C GLU A 82 -2.12 13.37 -4.66
N LEU A 83 -2.31 13.31 -3.33
CA LEU A 83 -3.12 14.28 -2.58
C LEU A 83 -2.54 15.70 -2.70
N ASN A 84 -1.21 15.85 -2.64
CA ASN A 84 -0.57 17.15 -2.79
C ASN A 84 -0.70 17.71 -4.21
N LYS A 85 -0.60 16.86 -5.24
CA LYS A 85 -0.90 17.27 -6.62
C LYS A 85 -2.35 17.75 -6.76
N GLN A 86 -3.31 17.04 -6.18
CA GLN A 86 -4.72 17.41 -6.24
C GLN A 86 -4.99 18.76 -5.54
N LYS A 87 -4.45 18.97 -4.33
CA LYS A 87 -4.52 20.27 -3.62
C LYS A 87 -3.94 21.41 -4.44
N SER A 88 -2.79 21.16 -5.09
CA SER A 88 -2.11 22.14 -5.93
C SER A 88 -2.91 22.51 -7.18
N LYS A 89 -3.59 21.53 -7.79
CA LYS A 89 -4.47 21.74 -8.96
C LYS A 89 -5.77 22.43 -8.58
N ALA A 90 -6.39 22.10 -7.45
CA ALA A 90 -7.61 22.76 -6.98
C ALA A 90 -7.42 24.27 -6.77
N ASN A 91 -6.21 24.68 -6.39
CA ASN A 91 -5.85 26.10 -6.27
C ASN A 91 -5.65 26.80 -7.63
N LYS A 92 -5.59 26.06 -8.75
CA LYS A 92 -5.30 26.59 -10.10
C LYS A 92 -6.44 26.38 -11.10
N GLU A 93 -7.22 25.30 -10.98
CA GLU A 93 -8.24 24.86 -11.93
C GLU A 93 -9.40 24.12 -11.21
N LYS A 94 -10.55 23.96 -11.87
CA LYS A 94 -11.62 23.06 -11.40
C LYS A 94 -11.16 21.61 -11.56
N VAL A 95 -10.77 20.97 -10.45
CA VAL A 95 -10.40 19.55 -10.41
C VAL A 95 -11.66 18.68 -10.55
N ASP A 96 -11.53 17.56 -11.26
CA ASP A 96 -12.57 16.52 -11.33
C ASP A 96 -12.81 15.90 -9.94
N GLU A 97 -13.97 16.21 -9.35
CA GLU A 97 -14.39 15.75 -8.02
C GLU A 97 -14.39 14.22 -7.89
N VAL A 98 -14.63 13.48 -8.97
CA VAL A 98 -14.64 12.02 -8.96
C VAL A 98 -13.24 11.48 -8.63
N SER A 99 -12.20 12.03 -9.26
CA SER A 99 -10.81 11.60 -9.05
C SER A 99 -10.29 11.88 -7.63
N VAL A 100 -10.71 12.99 -7.02
CA VAL A 100 -10.37 13.35 -5.63
C VAL A 100 -11.00 12.35 -4.67
N SER A 101 -12.28 12.01 -4.89
CA SER A 101 -13.01 11.08 -4.04
C SER A 101 -12.39 9.67 -4.00
N GLU A 102 -11.68 9.26 -5.06
CA GLU A 102 -11.07 7.93 -5.14
C GLU A 102 -9.73 7.85 -4.41
N VAL A 103 -8.88 8.88 -4.51
CA VAL A 103 -7.61 8.93 -3.76
C VAL A 103 -7.88 9.03 -2.27
N GLU A 104 -8.88 9.80 -1.85
CA GLU A 104 -9.31 9.86 -0.45
C GLU A 104 -9.84 8.52 0.08
N LYS A 105 -10.53 7.73 -0.76
CA LYS A 105 -10.96 6.37 -0.39
C LYS A 105 -9.76 5.45 -0.19
N LEU A 106 -8.74 5.55 -1.04
CA LEU A 106 -7.50 4.78 -0.90
C LEU A 106 -6.73 5.18 0.37
N ASP A 107 -6.65 6.48 0.69
CA ASP A 107 -6.04 6.97 1.93
C ASP A 107 -6.78 6.47 3.18
N LYS A 108 -8.12 6.49 3.18
CA LYS A 108 -8.92 5.91 4.27
C LYS A 108 -8.65 4.41 4.43
N GLY A 109 -8.58 3.67 3.33
CA GLY A 109 -8.27 2.24 3.33
C GLY A 109 -6.86 1.96 3.89
N TYR A 110 -5.87 2.74 3.45
CA TYR A 110 -4.50 2.70 3.96
C TYR A 110 -4.44 2.94 5.48
N ARG A 111 -5.09 4.00 5.97
CA ARG A 111 -5.11 4.33 7.42
C ARG A 111 -5.82 3.26 8.25
N LYS A 112 -6.90 2.68 7.72
CA LYS A 112 -7.59 1.56 8.39
C LYS A 112 -6.69 0.33 8.52
N LEU A 113 -5.91 0.02 7.48
CA LEU A 113 -5.03 -1.15 7.44
C LEU A 113 -3.81 -0.98 8.36
N TYR A 114 -3.11 0.15 8.27
CA TYR A 114 -1.84 0.34 8.95
C TYR A 114 -1.95 1.02 10.32
N GLY A 115 -3.08 1.67 10.62
CA GLY A 115 -3.37 2.26 11.92
C GLY A 115 -2.23 3.14 12.43
N ILE A 116 -1.67 2.79 13.58
CA ILE A 116 -0.56 3.54 14.19
C ILE A 116 0.68 3.62 13.29
N GLN A 117 0.93 2.62 12.46
CA GLN A 117 2.07 2.67 11.53
C GLN A 117 1.87 3.76 10.49
N ALA A 118 0.63 4.03 10.05
CA ALA A 118 0.35 5.14 9.15
C ALA A 118 0.65 6.49 9.81
N THR A 119 0.26 6.66 11.07
CA THR A 119 0.58 7.87 11.86
C THR A 119 2.09 8.09 11.98
N ILE A 120 2.86 7.03 12.25
CA ILE A 120 4.33 7.12 12.32
C ILE A 120 4.92 7.56 10.97
N VAL A 121 4.40 7.02 9.87
CA VAL A 121 4.87 7.41 8.53
C VAL A 121 4.50 8.86 8.20
N ASP A 122 3.32 9.35 8.63
CA ASP A 122 2.94 10.76 8.49
C ASP A 122 3.92 11.68 9.24
N GLU A 123 4.37 11.31 10.43
CA GLU A 123 5.39 12.08 11.17
C GLU A 123 6.73 12.12 10.43
N LEU A 124 7.14 11.02 9.79
CA LEU A 124 8.36 10.98 8.99
C LEU A 124 8.24 11.94 7.79
N ILE A 125 7.10 11.92 7.09
CA ILE A 125 6.82 12.85 5.99
C ILE A 125 6.85 14.30 6.50
N ALA A 126 6.20 14.59 7.63
CA ALA A 126 6.18 15.93 8.22
C ALA A 126 7.57 16.45 8.62
N LYS A 127 8.48 15.53 9.01
CA LYS A 127 9.89 15.82 9.29
C LYS A 127 10.75 15.96 8.02
N GLY A 128 10.16 15.81 6.84
CA GLY A 128 10.87 15.89 5.56
C GLY A 128 11.74 14.66 5.26
N VAL A 129 11.48 13.53 5.93
CA VAL A 129 12.21 12.28 5.67
C VAL A 129 11.78 11.69 4.34
N ASP A 130 12.74 11.43 3.46
CA ASP A 130 12.47 10.68 2.22
C ASP A 130 12.28 9.19 2.52
N LEU A 131 11.02 8.74 2.46
CA LEU A 131 10.63 7.36 2.75
C LEU A 131 11.36 6.33 1.86
N ARG A 132 11.82 6.74 0.66
CA ARG A 132 12.54 5.89 -0.29
C ARG A 132 13.98 5.58 0.14
N THR A 133 14.50 6.31 1.12
CA THR A 133 15.86 6.12 1.66
C THR A 133 15.90 5.26 2.92
N LEU A 134 14.72 4.87 3.43
CA LEU A 134 14.62 4.02 4.62
C LEU A 134 15.13 2.61 4.30
N LYS A 135 15.91 2.04 5.23
CA LYS A 135 16.36 0.65 5.13
C LYS A 135 15.26 -0.27 5.65
N LEU A 136 14.61 -0.99 4.73
CA LEU A 136 13.42 -1.83 4.96
C LEU A 136 13.65 -3.29 4.52
#